data_AF-A0A5E4L122-F1
#
_entry.id   AF-A0A5E4L122-F1
#
_cell.length_a   1.000
_cell.length_b   1.000
_cell.length_c   1.000
_cell.angle_alpha   90.00
_cell.angle_beta   90.00
_cell.angle_gamma   90.00
#
_symmetry.space_group_name_H-M   'P 1'
#
loop_
_entity.id
_entity.type
_entity.pdbx_description
1 polymer ?
#
loop_
_entity_poly.entity_id
_entity_poly.type
_entity_poly.pdbx_seq_one_letter_code
_entity_poly.pdbx_strand_id
1 'polypeptide(L)'
;MNNSTGDIQKFLDNIFALTSEEIKVYQVAMTHSSNNSPLNNQRLAFLGDSVLRLIVREHFYRKYPDWDIGKLTKLCGEEKESNKNFANIAIRLGLAKYMDIKNPPSDGATNETLNAEAFEALFGAIYLNRGLEETKRIMKKYILDDIELANKIYKTHAEMIRDAVEEIGNATPNSIMDFIRIRYPEVDVKETSFRADIIGCSVNHTSSHHYPSMPKFLFYDKGKGTYQLYNPEKH
;
A
#
# COMPACT_ATOMS: atom_id res chain seq x y z
N MET A 1 2.06 32.35 -19.77
CA MET A 1 3.53 32.27 -19.72
C MET A 1 3.90 30.86 -20.16
N ASN A 2 4.65 30.72 -21.25
CA ASN A 2 5.08 29.43 -21.79
C ASN A 2 6.12 28.80 -20.84
N ASN A 3 5.67 27.92 -19.94
CA ASN A 3 6.57 27.08 -19.16
C ASN A 3 7.05 25.93 -20.03
N SER A 4 8.20 26.16 -20.65
CA SER A 4 8.91 25.26 -21.56
C SER A 4 9.20 23.89 -20.95
N THR A 5 9.19 22.88 -21.80
CA THR A 5 9.60 21.47 -21.64
C THR A 5 10.80 21.19 -20.71
N GLY A 6 11.68 22.17 -20.45
CA GLY A 6 12.82 22.03 -19.54
C GLY A 6 12.48 21.95 -18.05
N ASP A 7 11.33 22.50 -17.61
CA ASP A 7 10.99 22.54 -16.17
C ASP A 7 10.37 21.22 -15.68
N ILE A 8 9.54 20.60 -16.53
CA ILE A 8 9.02 19.25 -16.31
C ILE A 8 10.14 18.20 -16.41
N GLN A 9 11.11 18.37 -17.32
CA GLN A 9 12.25 17.49 -17.43
C GLN A 9 13.07 17.44 -16.13
N LYS A 10 13.41 18.61 -15.56
CA LYS A 10 14.14 18.67 -14.28
C LYS A 10 13.38 18.08 -13.11
N PHE A 11 12.07 18.30 -13.04
CA PHE A 11 11.22 17.69 -12.01
C PHE A 11 11.22 16.16 -12.13
N LEU A 12 10.98 15.67 -13.35
CA LEU A 12 10.92 14.25 -13.61
C LEU A 12 12.29 13.56 -13.49
N ASP A 13 13.39 14.22 -13.85
CA ASP A 13 14.74 13.67 -13.70
C ASP A 13 15.15 13.53 -12.23
N ASN A 14 14.77 14.50 -11.39
CA ASN A 14 15.05 14.45 -9.95
C ASN A 14 14.18 13.45 -9.18
N ILE A 15 13.00 13.10 -9.72
CA ILE A 15 12.00 12.28 -9.00
C ILE A 15 11.90 10.86 -9.58
N PHE A 16 11.99 10.73 -10.91
CA PHE A 16 11.78 9.50 -11.67
C PHE A 16 12.96 9.13 -12.60
N ALA A 17 13.94 10.02 -12.84
CA ALA A 17 15.10 9.81 -13.72
C ALA A 17 14.73 9.38 -15.15
N LEU A 18 14.18 10.29 -15.96
CA LEU A 18 13.63 9.97 -17.28
C LEU A 18 14.65 10.11 -18.43
N THR A 19 14.38 9.40 -19.53
CA THR A 19 15.06 9.47 -20.83
C THR A 19 14.39 10.47 -21.77
N SER A 20 15.04 10.84 -22.87
CA SER A 20 14.51 11.83 -23.82
C SER A 20 13.33 11.33 -24.66
N GLU A 21 13.20 10.02 -24.88
CA GLU A 21 12.06 9.41 -25.56
C GLU A 21 10.80 9.37 -24.69
N GLU A 22 11.00 9.26 -23.38
CA GLU A 22 9.94 9.26 -22.38
C GLU A 22 9.18 10.61 -22.33
N ILE A 23 9.87 11.72 -22.56
CA ILE A 23 9.35 13.11 -22.44
C ILE A 23 8.03 13.31 -23.18
N LYS A 24 7.87 12.72 -24.37
CA LYS A 24 6.65 12.91 -25.19
C LYS A 24 5.42 12.27 -24.55
N VAL A 25 5.57 11.11 -23.92
CA VAL A 25 4.47 10.43 -23.22
C VAL A 25 4.11 11.18 -21.95
N TYR A 26 5.10 11.75 -21.26
CA TYR A 26 4.86 12.57 -20.07
C TYR A 26 4.23 13.93 -20.38
N GLN A 27 4.55 14.53 -21.52
CA GLN A 27 3.84 15.72 -22.01
C GLN A 27 2.35 15.41 -22.20
N VAL A 28 2.03 14.29 -22.87
CA VAL A 28 0.63 13.84 -23.03
C VAL A 28 -0.03 13.57 -21.69
N ALA A 29 0.68 12.96 -20.73
CA ALA A 29 0.17 12.72 -19.38
C ALA A 29 -0.18 14.02 -18.64
N MET A 30 0.50 15.12 -18.94
CA MET A 30 0.25 16.44 -18.35
C MET A 30 -0.67 17.33 -19.19
N THR A 31 -1.12 16.91 -20.37
CA THR A 31 -2.08 17.65 -21.20
C THR A 31 -3.51 17.29 -20.79
N HIS A 32 -4.20 18.22 -20.13
CA HIS A 32 -5.57 18.02 -19.70
C HIS A 32 -6.55 18.09 -20.90
N SER A 33 -7.64 17.33 -20.80
CA SER A 33 -8.69 17.24 -21.83
C SER A 33 -9.28 18.60 -22.26
N SER A 34 -9.29 19.60 -21.37
CA SER A 34 -9.80 20.95 -21.65
C SER A 34 -9.02 21.72 -22.73
N ASN A 35 -7.81 21.27 -23.08
CA ASN A 35 -7.05 21.82 -24.20
C ASN A 35 -7.57 21.40 -25.58
N ASN A 36 -8.62 20.57 -25.64
CA ASN A 36 -9.21 20.05 -26.89
C ASN A 36 -8.16 19.38 -27.81
N SER A 37 -7.04 18.93 -27.25
CA SER A 37 -6.04 18.15 -27.97
C SER A 37 -6.55 16.72 -28.12
N PRO A 38 -6.42 16.10 -29.32
CA PRO A 38 -6.68 14.67 -29.48
C PRO A 38 -5.65 13.81 -28.72
N LEU A 39 -4.50 14.39 -28.38
CA LEU A 39 -3.47 13.81 -27.53
C LEU A 39 -3.56 14.47 -26.16
N ASN A 40 -4.34 13.85 -25.26
CA ASN A 40 -4.51 14.27 -23.89
C ASN A 40 -4.34 13.09 -22.92
N ASN A 41 -4.32 13.41 -21.64
CA ASN A 41 -4.03 12.51 -20.54
C ASN A 41 -5.07 11.39 -20.33
N GLN A 42 -6.30 11.48 -20.87
CA GLN A 42 -7.40 10.58 -20.49
C GLN A 42 -7.13 9.10 -20.76
N ARG A 43 -6.50 8.77 -21.89
CA ARG A 43 -6.15 7.37 -22.20
C ARG A 43 -5.07 6.82 -21.27
N LEU A 44 -4.12 7.67 -20.88
CA LEU A 44 -3.08 7.31 -19.92
C LEU A 44 -3.66 7.19 -18.51
N ALA A 45 -4.58 8.08 -18.12
CA ALA A 45 -5.28 8.02 -16.84
C ALA A 45 -6.09 6.73 -16.72
N PHE A 46 -6.85 6.38 -17.76
CA PHE A 46 -7.59 5.11 -17.82
C PHE A 46 -6.69 3.88 -17.57
N LEU A 47 -5.52 3.82 -18.22
CA LEU A 47 -4.57 2.73 -18.00
C LEU A 47 -3.94 2.81 -16.60
N GLY A 48 -3.56 4.01 -16.18
CA GLY A 48 -2.90 4.28 -14.92
C GLY A 48 -3.74 3.94 -13.70
N ASP A 49 -5.04 4.22 -13.72
CA ASP A 49 -5.98 3.81 -12.65
C ASP A 49 -5.93 2.30 -12.41
N SER A 50 -6.00 1.51 -13.48
CA SER A 50 -5.92 0.04 -13.38
C SER A 50 -4.57 -0.44 -12.83
N VAL A 51 -3.47 0.16 -13.28
CA VAL A 51 -2.12 -0.18 -12.82
C VAL A 51 -1.94 0.17 -11.35
N LEU A 52 -2.33 1.38 -10.94
CA LEU A 52 -2.23 1.85 -9.56
C LEU A 52 -3.02 0.95 -8.62
N ARG A 53 -4.29 0.68 -8.94
CA ARG A 53 -5.15 -0.21 -8.13
C ARG A 53 -4.58 -1.61 -8.03
N LEU A 54 -4.06 -2.18 -9.12
CA LEU A 54 -3.41 -3.49 -9.09
C LEU A 54 -2.24 -3.50 -8.10
N ILE A 55 -1.36 -2.50 -8.15
CA ILE A 55 -0.19 -2.43 -7.28
C ILE A 55 -0.60 -2.23 -5.81
N VAL A 56 -1.58 -1.37 -5.52
CA VAL A 56 -2.10 -1.17 -4.15
C VAL A 56 -2.67 -2.48 -3.61
N ARG A 57 -3.56 -3.11 -4.37
CA ARG A 57 -4.23 -4.35 -3.96
C ARG A 57 -3.24 -5.49 -3.79
N GLU A 58 -2.30 -5.66 -4.72
CA GLU A 58 -1.25 -6.68 -4.59
C GLU A 58 -0.40 -6.46 -3.33
N HIS A 59 -0.02 -5.21 -3.04
CA HIS A 59 0.76 -4.88 -1.86
C HIS A 59 0.05 -5.32 -0.58
N PHE A 60 -1.21 -4.90 -0.41
CA PHE A 60 -1.97 -5.19 0.81
C PHE A 60 -2.41 -6.65 0.91
N TYR A 61 -2.75 -7.30 -0.21
CA TYR A 61 -3.03 -8.73 -0.25
C TYR A 61 -1.83 -9.55 0.25
N ARG A 62 -0.61 -9.23 -0.20
CA ARG A 62 0.60 -9.94 0.24
C ARG A 62 1.00 -9.58 1.67
N LYS A 63 0.79 -8.34 2.07
CA LYS A 63 1.20 -7.83 3.38
C LYS A 63 0.30 -8.31 4.52
N TYR A 64 -1.00 -8.43 4.26
CA TYR A 64 -2.00 -8.79 5.26
C TYR A 64 -2.74 -10.08 4.82
N PRO A 65 -2.06 -11.25 4.83
CA PRO A 65 -2.64 -12.51 4.36
C PRO A 65 -3.87 -12.96 5.19
N ASP A 66 -3.98 -12.50 6.44
CA ASP A 66 -5.06 -12.89 7.36
C ASP A 66 -6.26 -11.94 7.30
N TRP A 67 -6.20 -10.88 6.49
CA TRP A 67 -7.31 -9.94 6.36
C TRP A 67 -8.37 -10.49 5.41
N ASP A 68 -9.63 -10.41 5.86
CA ASP A 68 -10.76 -10.70 4.99
C ASP A 68 -10.96 -9.62 3.91
N ILE A 69 -11.81 -9.94 2.93
CA ILE A 69 -12.13 -9.04 1.82
C ILE A 69 -12.70 -7.70 2.29
N GLY A 70 -13.41 -7.65 3.42
CA GLY A 70 -13.99 -6.42 3.96
C GLY A 70 -12.91 -5.47 4.47
N LYS A 71 -11.97 -5.98 5.28
CA LYS A 71 -10.81 -5.22 5.76
C LYS A 71 -9.94 -4.73 4.60
N LEU A 72 -9.66 -5.61 3.64
CA LEU A 72 -8.90 -5.25 2.43
C LEU A 72 -9.62 -4.19 1.60
N THR A 73 -10.93 -4.31 1.40
CA THR A 73 -11.71 -3.32 0.62
C THR A 73 -11.75 -1.97 1.32
N LYS A 74 -11.91 -1.93 2.65
CA LYS A 74 -11.92 -0.69 3.42
C LYS A 74 -10.58 0.04 3.33
N LEU A 75 -9.47 -0.65 3.65
CA LEU A 75 -8.15 -0.01 3.59
C LEU A 75 -7.72 0.29 2.16
N CYS A 76 -7.81 -0.68 1.26
CA CYS A 76 -7.37 -0.49 -0.11
C CYS A 76 -8.32 0.49 -0.81
N GLY A 77 -9.57 0.08 -1.00
CA GLY A 77 -10.56 0.77 -1.82
C GLY A 77 -10.92 2.18 -1.34
N GLU A 78 -11.20 2.35 -0.06
CA GLU A 78 -11.71 3.63 0.46
C GLU A 78 -10.58 4.61 0.81
N GLU A 79 -9.43 4.11 1.29
CA GLU A 79 -8.35 4.96 1.79
C GLU A 79 -7.18 5.07 0.80
N LYS A 80 -6.69 3.95 0.24
CA LYS A 80 -5.39 3.93 -0.45
C LYS A 80 -5.47 4.07 -1.98
N GLU A 81 -6.46 3.47 -2.63
CA GLU A 81 -6.72 3.62 -4.06
C GLU A 81 -7.92 4.54 -4.37
N SER A 82 -8.23 5.46 -3.44
CA SER A 82 -9.24 6.49 -3.65
C SER A 82 -8.68 7.68 -4.42
N ASN A 83 -9.53 8.31 -5.24
CA ASN A 83 -9.19 9.50 -6.01
C ASN A 83 -8.70 10.62 -5.08
N LYS A 84 -9.29 10.75 -3.88
CA LYS A 84 -8.84 11.67 -2.83
C LYS A 84 -7.39 11.44 -2.44
N ASN A 85 -6.97 10.18 -2.24
CA ASN A 85 -5.58 9.89 -1.91
C ASN A 85 -4.64 10.20 -3.08
N PHE A 86 -5.00 9.80 -4.30
CA PHE A 86 -4.21 10.11 -5.50
C PHE A 86 -4.07 11.62 -5.73
N ALA A 87 -5.15 12.38 -5.55
CA ALA A 87 -5.14 13.83 -5.61
C ALA A 87 -4.21 14.43 -4.54
N ASN A 88 -4.29 13.98 -3.29
CA ASN A 88 -3.43 14.44 -2.21
C ASN A 88 -1.95 14.18 -2.51
N ILE A 89 -1.61 13.03 -3.09
CA ILE A 89 -0.24 12.71 -3.52
C ILE A 89 0.19 13.66 -4.64
N ALA A 90 -0.64 13.85 -5.68
CA ALA A 90 -0.36 14.78 -6.76
C ALA A 90 -0.13 16.22 -6.30
N ILE A 91 -0.92 16.69 -5.32
CA ILE A 91 -0.78 18.00 -4.70
C ILE A 91 0.56 18.11 -3.97
N ARG A 92 0.94 17.10 -3.16
CA ARG A 92 2.25 17.06 -2.48
C ARG A 92 3.41 17.06 -3.46
N LEU A 93 3.24 16.39 -4.59
CA LEU A 93 4.21 16.37 -5.69
C LEU A 93 4.20 17.67 -6.53
N GLY A 94 3.20 18.53 -6.35
CA GLY A 94 3.07 19.78 -7.11
C GLY A 94 2.75 19.56 -8.60
N LEU A 95 2.12 18.44 -8.98
CA LEU A 95 1.88 18.08 -10.38
C LEU A 95 1.10 19.14 -11.16
N ALA A 96 0.17 19.84 -10.50
CA ALA A 96 -0.64 20.89 -11.12
C ALA A 96 0.18 22.02 -11.76
N LYS A 97 1.42 22.26 -11.31
CA LYS A 97 2.31 23.28 -11.91
C LYS A 97 2.81 22.92 -13.30
N TYR A 98 2.76 21.63 -13.64
CA TYR A 98 3.27 21.07 -14.89
C TYR A 98 2.14 20.69 -15.86
N MET A 99 0.89 20.75 -15.40
CA MET A 99 -0.25 20.48 -16.26
C MET A 99 -0.51 21.60 -17.25
N ASP A 100 -0.71 21.22 -18.50
CA ASP A 100 -1.22 22.09 -19.53
C ASP A 100 -2.75 22.04 -19.50
N ILE A 101 -3.38 23.13 -19.05
CA ILE A 101 -4.82 23.28 -18.85
C ILE A 101 -5.25 24.61 -19.46
N LYS A 102 -6.30 24.59 -20.29
CA LYS A 102 -6.81 25.79 -20.99
C LYS A 102 -7.25 26.92 -20.05
N ASN A 103 -7.87 26.57 -18.93
CA ASN A 103 -8.31 27.50 -17.88
C ASN A 103 -7.92 26.91 -16.52
N PRO A 104 -6.66 27.08 -16.09
CA PRO A 104 -6.20 26.49 -14.84
C PRO A 104 -6.96 27.11 -13.66
N PRO A 105 -7.32 26.33 -12.62
CA PRO A 105 -7.88 26.88 -11.39
C PRO A 105 -6.91 27.91 -10.80
N SER A 106 -7.42 28.96 -10.15
CA SER A 106 -6.60 29.95 -9.43
C SER A 106 -5.67 29.31 -8.40
N ASP A 107 -6.13 28.20 -7.83
CA ASP A 107 -5.44 27.28 -6.94
C ASP A 107 -5.46 25.88 -7.58
N GLY A 108 -4.52 25.59 -8.48
CA GLY A 108 -4.38 24.25 -9.08
C GLY A 108 -4.29 23.09 -8.06
N ALA A 109 -4.14 23.39 -6.77
CA ALA A 109 -4.08 22.48 -5.64
C ALA A 109 -5.44 22.00 -5.08
N THR A 110 -6.60 22.56 -5.45
CA THR A 110 -7.88 22.18 -4.80
C THR A 110 -8.81 21.31 -5.64
N ASN A 111 -8.54 21.14 -6.94
CA ASN A 111 -9.35 20.26 -7.77
C ASN A 111 -8.91 18.81 -7.64
N GLU A 112 -9.63 18.04 -6.82
CA GLU A 112 -9.36 16.62 -6.55
C GLU A 112 -9.32 15.79 -7.83
N THR A 113 -10.35 15.90 -8.67
CA THR A 113 -10.46 15.13 -9.92
C THR A 113 -9.28 15.37 -10.84
N LEU A 114 -8.92 16.63 -11.05
CA LEU A 114 -7.82 17.01 -11.94
C LEU A 114 -6.47 16.50 -11.42
N ASN A 115 -6.23 16.59 -10.11
CA ASN A 115 -4.98 16.10 -9.51
C ASN A 115 -4.91 14.56 -9.52
N ALA A 116 -6.02 13.87 -9.27
CA ALA A 116 -6.09 12.40 -9.36
C ALA A 116 -5.85 11.91 -10.79
N GLU A 117 -6.52 12.51 -11.79
CA GLU A 117 -6.37 12.13 -13.20
C GLU A 117 -4.93 12.36 -13.69
N ALA A 118 -4.29 13.45 -13.29
CA ALA A 118 -2.89 13.72 -13.63
C ALA A 118 -1.93 12.70 -13.01
N PHE A 119 -2.22 12.27 -11.77
CA PHE A 119 -1.45 11.23 -11.10
C PHE A 119 -1.59 9.88 -11.81
N GLU A 120 -2.82 9.49 -12.14
CA GLU A 120 -3.11 8.28 -12.90
C GLU A 120 -2.41 8.31 -14.26
N ALA A 121 -2.54 9.41 -15.00
CA ALA A 121 -1.90 9.56 -16.31
C ALA A 121 -0.38 9.46 -16.24
N LEU A 122 0.24 10.07 -15.20
CA LEU A 122 1.66 9.96 -14.94
C LEU A 122 2.08 8.48 -14.75
N PHE A 123 1.35 7.73 -13.94
CA PHE A 123 1.65 6.31 -13.71
C PHE A 123 1.31 5.41 -14.89
N GLY A 124 0.33 5.77 -15.71
CA GLY A 124 0.08 5.14 -17.01
C GLY A 124 1.27 5.32 -17.96
N ALA A 125 1.86 6.52 -18.00
CA ALA A 125 3.07 6.79 -18.78
C ALA A 125 4.29 6.03 -18.27
N ILE A 126 4.52 6.01 -16.95
CA ILE A 126 5.62 5.23 -16.32
C ILE A 126 5.48 3.76 -16.69
N TYR A 127 4.28 3.19 -16.55
CA TYR A 127 4.02 1.80 -16.85
C TYR A 127 4.28 1.43 -18.31
N LEU A 128 3.82 2.25 -19.27
CA LEU A 128 4.06 1.99 -20.68
C LEU A 128 5.55 2.02 -21.06
N ASN A 129 6.33 2.90 -20.42
CA ASN A 129 7.74 3.07 -20.74
C ASN A 129 8.64 2.07 -20.00
N ARG A 130 8.28 1.67 -18.78
CA ARG A 130 9.18 0.96 -17.86
C ARG A 130 8.65 -0.38 -17.35
N GLY A 131 7.40 -0.71 -17.63
CA GLY A 131 6.75 -1.92 -17.17
C GLY A 131 6.38 -1.92 -15.69
N LEU A 132 5.69 -2.98 -15.28
CA LEU A 132 5.02 -3.08 -13.97
C LEU A 132 5.98 -2.99 -12.78
N GLU A 133 7.12 -3.67 -12.83
CA GLU A 133 8.03 -3.78 -11.68
C GLU A 133 8.69 -2.44 -11.33
N GLU A 134 9.05 -1.64 -12.34
CA GLU A 134 9.61 -0.32 -12.11
C GLU A 134 8.53 0.66 -11.63
N THR A 135 7.31 0.56 -12.16
CA THR A 135 6.15 1.31 -11.64
C THR A 135 5.89 0.98 -10.17
N LYS A 136 5.93 -0.29 -9.77
CA LYS A 136 5.81 -0.73 -8.37
C LYS A 136 6.89 -0.11 -7.49
N ARG A 137 8.14 -0.15 -7.93
CA ARG A 137 9.30 0.41 -7.21
C ARG A 137 9.11 1.91 -6.93
N ILE A 138 8.70 2.66 -7.94
CA ILE A 138 8.45 4.10 -7.83
C ILE A 138 7.24 4.36 -6.91
N MET A 139 6.13 3.66 -7.13
CA MET A 139 4.89 3.84 -6.38
C MET A 139 5.07 3.62 -4.88
N LYS A 140 5.94 2.66 -4.49
CA LYS A 140 6.20 2.35 -3.09
C LYS A 140 6.59 3.58 -2.27
N LYS A 141 7.42 4.46 -2.84
CA LYS A 141 7.90 5.70 -2.20
C LYS A 141 6.82 6.75 -1.94
N TYR A 142 5.71 6.72 -2.70
CA TYR A 142 4.71 7.80 -2.68
C TYR A 142 3.36 7.39 -2.10
N ILE A 143 2.95 6.13 -2.31
CA ILE A 143 1.64 5.62 -1.92
C ILE A 143 1.75 4.69 -0.72
N LEU A 144 2.84 3.91 -0.67
CA LEU A 144 2.96 2.81 0.27
C LEU A 144 3.72 3.21 1.54
N ASP A 145 4.38 4.36 1.64
CA ASP A 145 5.12 4.74 2.85
C ASP A 145 4.21 5.28 3.99
N ASP A 146 2.97 5.71 3.71
CA ASP A 146 1.98 6.16 4.73
C ASP A 146 1.23 4.98 5.41
N ILE A 147 1.95 3.88 5.69
CA ILE A 147 1.41 2.64 6.31
C ILE A 147 1.00 2.83 7.78
N GLU A 148 1.54 3.83 8.48
CA GLU A 148 1.31 4.00 9.92
C GLU A 148 -0.17 4.11 10.27
N LEU A 149 -0.99 4.75 9.43
CA LEU A 149 -2.42 4.89 9.69
C LEU A 149 -3.16 3.53 9.65
N ALA A 150 -2.76 2.62 8.76
CA ALA A 150 -3.34 1.27 8.69
C ALA A 150 -2.99 0.44 9.92
N ASN A 151 -1.72 0.46 10.32
CA ASN A 151 -1.23 -0.25 11.50
C ASN A 151 -1.81 0.30 12.82
N LYS A 152 -2.19 1.59 12.85
CA LYS A 152 -2.83 2.22 14.01
C LYS A 152 -4.30 1.84 14.14
N ILE A 153 -4.95 1.42 13.05
CA ILE A 153 -6.39 1.12 13.02
C ILE A 153 -6.66 -0.40 13.02
N TYR A 154 -5.79 -1.22 12.42
CA TYR A 154 -6.01 -2.67 12.32
C TYR A 154 -4.69 -3.44 12.52
N LYS A 155 -4.50 -4.05 13.70
CA LYS A 155 -3.43 -5.04 13.90
C LYS A 155 -3.76 -6.35 13.16
N THR A 156 -2.74 -7.04 12.68
CA THR A 156 -2.84 -8.40 12.15
C THR A 156 -3.00 -9.42 13.29
N HIS A 157 -3.42 -10.65 12.95
CA HIS A 157 -3.46 -11.73 13.95
C HIS A 157 -2.07 -11.97 14.53
N ALA A 158 -1.03 -12.01 13.71
CA ALA A 158 0.36 -12.15 14.17
C ALA A 158 0.80 -11.04 15.15
N GLU A 159 0.45 -9.78 14.90
CA GLU A 159 0.76 -8.67 15.82
C GLU A 159 -0.01 -8.80 17.14
N MET A 160 -1.29 -9.13 17.09
CA MET A 160 -2.11 -9.35 18.30
C MET A 160 -1.60 -10.54 19.12
N ILE A 161 -1.20 -11.63 18.46
CA ILE A 161 -0.59 -12.81 19.09
C ILE A 161 0.74 -12.42 19.74
N ARG A 162 1.56 -11.61 19.06
CA ARG A 162 2.82 -11.10 19.61
C ARG A 162 2.59 -10.29 20.88
N ASP A 163 1.67 -9.33 20.86
CA ASP A 163 1.36 -8.51 22.05
C ASP A 163 0.94 -9.41 23.23
N ALA A 164 0.07 -10.40 22.97
CA ALA A 164 -0.40 -11.32 23.99
C ALA A 164 0.75 -12.10 24.62
N VAL A 165 1.66 -12.64 23.80
CA VAL A 165 2.81 -13.43 24.29
C VAL A 165 3.86 -12.54 24.97
N GLU A 166 4.04 -11.30 24.51
CA GLU A 166 4.90 -10.31 25.17
C GLU A 166 4.39 -9.96 26.58
N GLU A 167 3.08 -9.80 26.74
CA GLU A 167 2.48 -9.43 28.03
C GLU A 167 2.32 -10.63 28.99
N ILE A 168 1.92 -11.79 28.47
CA ILE A 168 1.68 -13.01 29.27
C ILE A 168 2.99 -13.78 29.54
N GLY A 169 3.96 -13.69 28.65
CA GLY A 169 5.20 -14.48 28.69
C GLY A 169 5.01 -15.91 28.18
N ASN A 170 4.63 -16.84 29.07
CA ASN A 170 4.35 -18.24 28.71
C ASN A 170 2.85 -18.44 28.51
N ALA A 171 2.37 -18.23 27.28
CA ALA A 171 0.95 -18.19 26.98
C ALA A 171 0.44 -19.51 26.39
N THR A 172 -0.69 -20.01 26.87
CA THR A 172 -1.45 -21.07 26.18
C THR A 172 -2.23 -20.45 25.00
N PRO A 173 -2.62 -21.24 23.97
CA PRO A 173 -3.49 -20.74 22.91
C PRO A 173 -4.76 -20.06 23.42
N ASN A 174 -5.38 -20.61 24.46
CA ASN A 174 -6.60 -20.03 25.04
C ASN A 174 -6.32 -18.68 25.70
N SER A 175 -5.24 -18.56 26.48
CA SER A 175 -4.87 -17.26 27.09
C SER A 175 -4.52 -16.20 26.05
N ILE A 176 -3.93 -16.59 24.91
CA ILE A 176 -3.69 -15.68 23.78
C ILE A 176 -5.03 -15.21 23.20
N MET A 177 -5.96 -16.12 22.91
CA MET A 177 -7.27 -15.76 22.37
C MET A 177 -8.10 -14.90 23.33
N ASP A 178 -8.05 -15.18 24.64
CA ASP A 178 -8.74 -14.39 25.65
C ASP A 178 -8.18 -12.98 25.77
N PHE A 179 -6.85 -12.84 25.74
CA PHE A 179 -6.20 -11.53 25.65
C PHE A 179 -6.70 -10.74 24.44
N ILE A 180 -6.77 -11.37 23.27
CA ILE A 180 -7.18 -10.70 22.03
C ILE A 180 -8.64 -10.26 22.09
N ARG A 181 -9.55 -11.09 22.61
CA ARG A 181 -10.96 -10.71 22.80
C ARG A 181 -11.13 -9.50 23.71
N ILE A 182 -10.30 -9.38 24.75
CA ILE A 182 -10.36 -8.28 25.71
C ILE A 182 -9.73 -7.01 25.12
N ARG A 183 -8.58 -7.14 24.45
CA ARG A 183 -7.78 -6.00 23.99
C ARG A 183 -8.22 -5.45 22.64
N TYR A 184 -8.82 -6.29 21.80
CA TYR A 184 -9.25 -6.03 20.42
C TYR A 184 -10.71 -6.46 20.21
N PRO A 185 -11.68 -5.85 20.91
CA PRO A 185 -13.08 -6.28 20.92
C PRO A 185 -13.78 -6.19 19.55
N GLU A 186 -13.22 -5.42 18.61
CA GLU A 186 -13.69 -5.30 17.23
C GLU A 186 -13.34 -6.52 16.35
N VAL A 187 -12.50 -7.43 16.84
CA VAL A 187 -12.03 -8.59 16.09
C VAL A 187 -12.92 -9.80 16.36
N ASP A 188 -13.45 -10.40 15.31
CA ASP A 188 -14.14 -11.69 15.39
C ASP A 188 -13.12 -12.83 15.58
N VAL A 189 -12.87 -13.21 16.84
CA VAL A 189 -11.92 -14.26 17.21
C VAL A 189 -12.52 -15.65 16.95
N LYS A 190 -12.42 -16.09 15.69
CA LYS A 190 -12.72 -17.48 15.30
C LYS A 190 -11.63 -18.41 15.83
N GLU A 191 -11.98 -19.25 16.81
CA GLU A 191 -11.05 -20.12 17.54
C GLU A 191 -10.18 -21.00 16.61
N THR A 192 -10.76 -21.53 15.54
CA THR A 192 -10.04 -22.34 14.55
C THR A 192 -9.00 -21.53 13.77
N SER A 193 -9.32 -20.29 13.40
CA SER A 193 -8.40 -19.39 12.68
C SER A 193 -7.23 -19.02 13.59
N PHE A 194 -7.50 -18.48 14.78
CA PHE A 194 -6.44 -18.03 15.68
C PHE A 194 -5.54 -19.18 16.15
N ARG A 195 -6.06 -20.39 16.34
CA ARG A 195 -5.21 -21.55 16.63
C ARG A 195 -4.26 -21.88 15.48
N ALA A 196 -4.75 -21.85 14.24
CA ALA A 196 -3.91 -22.04 13.06
C ALA A 196 -2.83 -20.94 12.98
N ASP A 197 -3.19 -19.69 13.24
CA ASP A 197 -2.26 -18.56 13.18
C ASP A 197 -1.19 -18.61 14.29
N ILE A 198 -1.57 -18.99 15.52
CA ILE A 198 -0.63 -19.22 16.63
C ILE A 198 0.38 -20.32 16.27
N ILE A 199 -0.09 -21.45 15.75
CA ILE A 199 0.77 -22.54 15.25
C ILE A 199 1.66 -22.04 14.12
N GLY A 200 1.09 -21.28 13.19
CA GLY A 200 1.78 -20.69 12.07
C GLY A 200 2.90 -19.74 12.49
N CYS A 201 2.74 -19.01 13.60
CA CYS A 201 3.78 -18.13 14.11
C CYS A 201 4.96 -18.85 14.80
N SER A 202 4.89 -20.17 14.99
CA SER A 202 5.90 -20.94 15.71
C SER A 202 7.07 -21.41 14.85
N VAL A 203 8.29 -21.29 15.38
CA VAL A 203 9.52 -21.79 14.75
C VAL A 203 9.69 -23.31 14.84
N ASN A 204 9.11 -23.96 15.85
CA ASN A 204 9.37 -25.36 16.19
C ASN A 204 8.12 -26.24 16.35
N HIS A 205 6.91 -25.68 16.25
CA HIS A 205 5.69 -26.49 16.25
C HIS A 205 5.64 -27.38 15.01
N THR A 206 5.33 -28.67 15.18
CA THR A 206 5.36 -29.68 14.09
C THR A 206 4.53 -29.28 12.89
N SER A 207 3.35 -28.69 13.10
CA SER A 207 2.45 -28.23 12.03
C SER A 207 2.75 -26.83 11.48
N SER A 208 3.77 -26.11 11.97
CA SER A 208 4.01 -24.72 11.55
C SER A 208 4.41 -24.60 10.07
N HIS A 209 4.97 -25.68 9.50
CA HIS A 209 5.37 -25.76 8.09
C HIS A 209 4.18 -25.68 7.12
N HIS A 210 2.95 -25.98 7.57
CA HIS A 210 1.73 -25.79 6.77
C HIS A 210 1.37 -24.31 6.56
N TYR A 211 2.02 -23.40 7.29
CA TYR A 211 1.75 -21.96 7.27
C TYR A 211 3.04 -21.18 6.93
N PRO A 212 3.58 -21.31 5.70
CA PRO A 212 4.88 -20.74 5.34
C PRO A 212 4.86 -19.20 5.23
N SER A 213 3.68 -18.59 5.02
CA SER A 213 3.49 -17.14 4.95
C SER A 213 3.48 -16.46 6.32
N MET A 214 3.31 -17.24 7.41
CA MET A 214 3.20 -16.67 8.75
C MET A 214 4.59 -16.28 9.29
N PRO A 215 4.73 -15.08 9.89
CA PRO A 215 5.98 -14.65 10.49
C PRO A 215 6.34 -15.57 11.67
N LYS A 216 7.60 -16.03 11.70
CA LYS A 216 8.06 -17.00 12.72
C LYS A 216 8.74 -16.26 13.87
N PHE A 217 8.05 -16.18 15.00
CA PHE A 217 8.55 -15.45 16.18
C PHE A 217 8.19 -16.10 17.52
N LEU A 218 7.49 -17.23 17.51
CA LEU A 218 7.14 -17.97 18.72
C LEU A 218 7.96 -19.24 18.86
N PHE A 219 8.35 -19.56 20.09
CA PHE A 219 8.82 -20.89 20.48
C PHE A 219 7.70 -21.64 21.21
N TYR A 220 7.41 -22.86 20.78
CA TYR A 220 6.44 -23.74 21.41
C TYR A 220 7.14 -24.69 22.40
N ASP A 221 6.82 -24.55 23.68
CA ASP A 221 7.24 -25.48 24.74
C ASP A 221 6.25 -26.65 24.81
N LYS A 222 6.65 -27.79 24.21
CA LYS A 222 5.82 -29.01 24.18
C LYS A 222 5.54 -29.59 25.57
N GLY A 223 6.42 -29.37 26.55
CA GLY A 223 6.25 -29.86 27.91
C GLY A 223 5.17 -29.08 28.68
N LYS A 224 4.99 -27.80 28.35
CA LYS A 224 4.01 -26.92 29.00
C LYS A 224 2.77 -26.64 28.15
N GLY A 225 2.81 -26.93 26.86
CA GLY A 225 1.74 -26.58 25.92
C GLY A 225 1.61 -25.06 25.71
N THR A 226 2.69 -24.31 25.91
CA THR A 226 2.71 -22.84 25.86
C THR A 226 3.60 -22.31 24.75
N TYR A 227 3.34 -21.06 24.35
CA TYR A 227 4.12 -20.28 23.42
C TYR A 227 4.79 -19.12 24.17
N GLN A 228 6.04 -18.83 23.80
CA GLN A 228 6.79 -17.66 24.25
C GLN A 228 7.51 -17.03 23.06
N LEU A 229 8.02 -15.81 23.21
CA LEU A 229 8.85 -15.22 22.15
C LEU A 229 10.09 -16.08 21.90
N TYR A 230 10.35 -16.36 20.63
CA TYR A 230 11.55 -17.07 20.24
C TYR A 230 12.80 -16.22 20.50
N ASN A 231 13.77 -16.82 21.18
CA ASN A 231 15.07 -16.26 21.49
C ASN A 231 16.14 -17.27 21.08
N PRO A 232 16.94 -17.00 20.03
CA PRO A 232 17.96 -17.92 19.54
C PRO A 232 19.06 -18.28 20.55
N GLU A 233 19.27 -17.49 21.60
CA GLU A 233 20.26 -17.79 22.65
C GLU A 233 19.70 -18.76 23.71
N LYS A 234 18.37 -18.87 23.81
CA LYS A 234 17.68 -19.71 24.80
C LYS A 234 17.06 -20.98 24.21
N HIS A 235 16.92 -21.05 22.89
CA HIS A 235 16.11 -22.04 22.17
C HIS A 235 16.84 -22.69 21.02
#